data_AF-A0A2P4X415-F1
#
_entry.id   AF-A0A2P4X415-F1
#
_cell.length_a   1.000
_cell.length_b   1.000
_cell.length_c   1.000
_cell.angle_alpha   90.00
_cell.angle_beta   90.00
_cell.angle_gamma   90.00
#
_symmetry.space_group_name_H-M   'P 1'
#
loop_
_entity.id
_entity.type
_entity.pdbx_description
1 polymer ?
#
loop_
_entity_poly.entity_id
_entity_poly.type
_entity_poly.pdbx_seq_one_letter_code
_entity_poly.pdbx_strand_id
1 'polypeptide(L)'
;MPLSLQLDDSIVWPATVGAAQGEACTRLYLVPNKAVELQVRICIVGHFGVAGYRGVSTTTAKIGVEFFWTDDEKDIEFFVRRCRHCASPLGGQPQPRLLGEEMHPE
;
A
#
# COMPACT_ATOMS: atom_id res chain seq x y z
N MET A 1 3.57 -19.88 -21.75
CA MET A 1 4.76 -19.62 -20.90
C MET A 1 4.27 -19.51 -19.46
N PRO A 2 4.21 -20.60 -18.67
CA PRO A 2 3.88 -20.46 -17.26
C PRO A 2 5.13 -20.00 -16.50
N LEU A 3 5.06 -18.80 -15.93
CA LEU A 3 6.07 -18.31 -14.99
C LEU A 3 5.98 -19.15 -13.72
N SER A 4 6.92 -20.08 -13.59
CA SER A 4 7.14 -20.84 -12.36
C SER A 4 7.69 -19.86 -11.31
N LEU A 5 6.80 -19.30 -10.49
CA LEU A 5 7.17 -18.60 -9.27
C LEU A 5 7.82 -19.62 -8.34
N GLN A 6 9.15 -19.62 -8.31
CA GLN A 6 9.92 -20.22 -7.23
C GLN A 6 9.61 -19.42 -5.96
N LEU A 7 8.52 -19.78 -5.28
CA LEU A 7 8.32 -19.40 -3.89
C LEU A 7 9.52 -19.95 -3.12
N ASP A 8 10.27 -19.08 -2.46
CA ASP A 8 11.29 -19.53 -1.53
C ASP A 8 10.61 -20.29 -0.37
N ASP A 9 11.24 -21.38 0.08
CA ASP A 9 10.78 -22.16 1.23
C ASP A 9 10.97 -21.41 2.57
N SER A 10 11.25 -20.11 2.53
CA SER A 10 11.48 -19.25 3.70
C SER A 10 10.22 -18.51 4.16
N ILE A 11 9.10 -18.67 3.44
CA ILE A 11 7.80 -18.15 3.87
C ILE A 11 7.33 -18.96 5.08
N VAL A 12 7.56 -18.38 6.26
CA VAL A 12 6.96 -18.85 7.51
C VAL A 12 5.50 -18.40 7.50
N TRP A 13 4.60 -19.31 7.19
CA TRP A 13 3.17 -19.10 7.43
C TRP A 13 2.97 -18.96 8.94
N PRO A 14 2.42 -17.85 9.46
CA PRO A 14 2.03 -17.81 10.86
C PRO A 14 0.99 -18.91 11.06
N ALA A 15 1.33 -19.87 11.93
CA ALA A 15 0.39 -20.88 12.37
C ALA A 15 -0.83 -20.16 12.93
N THR A 16 -1.94 -20.22 12.18
CA THR A 16 -3.32 -20.01 12.63
C THR A 16 -3.44 -19.12 13.87
N VAL A 17 -3.52 -17.80 13.67
CA VAL A 17 -4.21 -16.96 14.65
C VAL A 17 -5.63 -17.51 14.77
N GLY A 18 -6.01 -17.90 15.99
CA GLY A 18 -7.15 -18.78 16.26
C GLY A 18 -8.42 -18.36 15.54
N ALA A 19 -8.94 -19.25 14.70
CA ALA A 19 -10.24 -19.11 14.08
C ALA A 19 -11.32 -19.20 15.16
N ALA A 20 -11.81 -18.04 15.62
CA ALA A 20 -13.13 -17.97 16.23
C ALA A 20 -14.17 -18.20 15.12
N GLN A 21 -14.97 -19.26 15.23
CA GLN A 21 -16.09 -19.50 14.32
C GLN A 21 -17.07 -18.31 14.38
N GLY A 22 -17.15 -17.53 13.30
CA GLY A 22 -18.20 -16.51 13.15
C GLY A 22 -17.85 -15.28 12.31
N GLU A 23 -16.58 -15.04 11.98
CA GLU A 23 -16.16 -13.88 11.19
C GLU A 23 -15.48 -14.35 9.91
N ALA A 24 -15.79 -13.71 8.78
CA ALA A 24 -15.16 -14.02 7.50
C ALA A 24 -13.63 -14.00 7.69
N CYS A 25 -12.98 -15.14 7.44
CA CYS A 25 -11.53 -15.24 7.44
C CYS A 25 -11.02 -14.34 6.31
N THR A 26 -10.75 -13.08 6.63
CA THR A 26 -10.18 -12.12 5.69
C THR A 26 -8.79 -12.65 5.34
N ARG A 27 -8.67 -13.18 4.13
CA ARG A 27 -7.42 -13.77 3.65
C ARG A 27 -6.40 -12.65 3.46
N LEU A 28 -5.47 -12.55 4.40
CA LEU A 28 -4.34 -11.62 4.36
C LEU A 28 -3.21 -12.20 3.49
N TYR A 29 -2.70 -11.39 2.56
CA TYR A 29 -1.55 -11.71 1.72
C TYR A 29 -0.26 -11.21 2.37
N LEU A 30 0.63 -12.15 2.71
CA LEU A 30 1.99 -11.84 3.16
C LEU A 30 2.85 -11.38 1.99
N VAL A 31 3.44 -10.20 2.11
CA VAL A 31 4.36 -9.62 1.13
C VAL A 31 5.79 -9.75 1.64
N PRO A 32 6.71 -10.43 0.91
CA PRO A 32 8.09 -10.51 1.33
C PRO A 32 8.76 -9.13 1.42
N ASN A 33 9.55 -8.88 2.46
CA ASN A 33 10.23 -7.59 2.66
C ASN A 33 11.18 -7.18 1.50
N LYS A 34 11.64 -8.16 0.70
CA LYS A 34 12.48 -7.89 -0.47
C LYS A 34 11.68 -7.44 -1.71
N ALA A 35 10.35 -7.60 -1.70
CA ALA A 35 9.47 -7.24 -2.80
C ALA A 35 9.07 -5.75 -2.75
N VAL A 36 10.08 -4.86 -2.66
CA VAL A 36 9.89 -3.41 -2.47
C VAL A 36 9.02 -2.79 -3.56
N GLU A 37 9.19 -3.22 -4.81
CA GLU A 37 8.36 -2.74 -5.93
C GLU A 37 6.88 -3.09 -5.73
N LEU A 38 6.58 -4.29 -5.21
CA LEU A 38 5.21 -4.71 -4.94
C LEU A 38 4.62 -3.90 -3.78
N GLN A 39 5.37 -3.69 -2.71
CA GLN A 39 4.96 -2.84 -1.57
C GLN A 39 4.61 -1.42 -2.04
N VAL A 40 5.44 -0.80 -2.89
CA VAL A 40 5.16 0.53 -3.45
C VAL A 40 3.88 0.54 -4.29
N ARG A 41 3.66 -0.47 -5.15
CA ARG A 41 2.43 -0.58 -5.95
C ARG A 41 1.18 -0.74 -5.07
N ILE A 42 1.27 -1.51 -4.00
CA ILE A 42 0.19 -1.65 -3.01
C ILE A 42 -0.09 -0.29 -2.35
N CYS A 43 0.94 0.45 -1.93
CA CYS A 43 0.80 1.80 -1.39
C CYS A 43 0.13 2.76 -2.38
N ILE A 44 0.52 2.74 -3.66
CA ILE A 44 -0.11 3.56 -4.72
C ILE A 44 -1.61 3.24 -4.82
N VAL A 45 -1.98 1.97 -4.96
CA VAL A 45 -3.38 1.56 -5.13
C VAL A 45 -4.21 1.87 -3.87
N GLY A 46 -3.66 1.59 -2.69
CA GLY A 46 -4.32 1.86 -1.41
C GLY A 46 -4.50 3.35 -1.11
N HIS A 47 -3.54 4.18 -1.52
CA HIS A 47 -3.54 5.62 -1.26
C HIS A 47 -4.44 6.41 -2.21
N PHE A 48 -4.43 6.09 -3.52
CA PHE A 48 -5.18 6.85 -4.52
C PHE A 48 -6.58 6.27 -4.77
N GLY A 49 -6.76 4.95 -4.71
CA GLY A 49 -8.06 4.25 -4.78
C GLY A 49 -9.09 4.77 -5.81
N VAL A 50 -10.36 4.40 -5.63
CA VAL A 50 -11.49 4.93 -6.44
C VAL A 50 -11.98 6.28 -5.91
N ALA A 51 -11.69 6.61 -4.64
CA ALA A 51 -12.20 7.81 -3.96
C ALA A 51 -11.17 8.96 -3.87
N GLY A 52 -10.00 8.84 -4.51
CA GLY A 52 -8.94 9.84 -4.46
C GLY A 52 -8.02 9.73 -3.24
N TYR A 53 -7.21 10.78 -3.03
CA TYR A 53 -6.12 10.84 -2.06
C TYR A 53 -6.59 10.58 -0.62
N ARG A 54 -6.02 9.56 0.03
CA ARG A 54 -6.34 9.19 1.41
C ARG A 54 -5.20 9.56 2.37
N GLY A 55 -5.55 10.03 3.57
CA GLY A 55 -4.57 10.23 4.64
C GLY A 55 -3.92 8.92 5.10
N VAL A 56 -2.89 9.02 5.96
CA VAL A 56 -2.12 7.85 6.45
C VAL A 56 -3.06 6.82 7.09
N SER A 57 -3.90 7.23 8.04
CA SER A 57 -4.80 6.33 8.77
C SER A 57 -5.73 5.53 7.85
N THR A 58 -6.34 6.20 6.86
CA THR A 58 -7.24 5.55 5.90
C THR A 58 -6.49 4.63 4.94
N THR A 59 -5.27 5.00 4.53
CA THR A 59 -4.43 4.18 3.65
C THR A 59 -3.98 2.90 4.38
N THR A 60 -3.49 3.02 5.61
CA THR A 60 -3.10 1.88 6.46
C THR A 60 -4.27 0.94 6.70
N ALA A 61 -5.43 1.46 7.10
CA ALA A 61 -6.62 0.65 7.33
C ALA A 61 -7.07 -0.09 6.05
N LYS A 62 -6.91 0.51 4.87
CA LYS A 62 -7.30 -0.14 3.61
C LYS A 62 -6.33 -1.24 3.19
N ILE A 63 -5.03 -1.02 3.36
CA ILE A 63 -3.99 -2.00 3.00
C ILE A 63 -4.02 -3.18 3.97
N GLY A 64 -4.14 -2.92 5.29
CA GLY A 64 -4.11 -3.96 6.34
C GLY A 64 -5.29 -4.94 6.33
N VAL A 65 -6.32 -4.70 5.51
CA VAL A 65 -7.39 -5.70 5.27
C VAL A 65 -6.89 -6.85 4.41
N GLU A 66 -6.01 -6.58 3.45
CA GLU A 66 -5.62 -7.54 2.41
C GLU A 66 -4.13 -7.85 2.39
N PHE A 67 -3.25 -6.96 2.84
CA PHE A 67 -1.80 -7.13 2.74
C PHE A 67 -1.11 -6.88 4.08
N PHE A 68 -0.01 -7.59 4.30
CA PHE A 68 0.85 -7.40 5.46
C PHE A 68 2.32 -7.66 5.14
N TRP A 69 3.21 -6.85 5.70
CA TRP A 69 4.65 -7.07 5.77
C TRP A 69 5.23 -6.44 7.04
N THR A 70 6.51 -6.69 7.35
CA THR A 70 7.07 -6.46 8.70
C THR A 70 7.01 -5.01 9.18
N ASP A 71 7.10 -4.03 8.29
CA ASP A 71 7.12 -2.59 8.61
C ASP A 71 6.09 -1.80 7.77
N ASP A 72 4.98 -2.43 7.44
CA ASP A 72 3.95 -1.88 6.55
C ASP A 72 3.40 -0.53 6.99
N GLU A 73 3.06 -0.34 8.26
CA GLU A 73 2.59 0.94 8.77
C GLU A 73 3.60 2.08 8.56
N LYS A 74 4.89 1.82 8.81
CA LYS A 74 5.97 2.81 8.65
C LYS A 74 6.21 3.12 7.18
N ASP A 75 6.19 2.11 6.33
CA ASP A 75 6.39 2.25 4.89
C ASP A 75 5.22 3.01 4.24
N ILE A 76 3.98 2.71 4.66
CA ILE A 76 2.77 3.40 4.22
C ILE A 76 2.81 4.86 4.66
N GLU A 77 3.14 5.14 5.92
CA GLU A 77 3.28 6.51 6.41
C GLU A 77 4.37 7.27 5.64
N PHE A 78 5.53 6.64 5.43
CA PHE A 78 6.64 7.21 4.68
C PHE A 78 6.24 7.58 3.25
N PHE A 79 5.47 6.71 2.59
CA PHE A 79 4.93 6.91 1.25
C PHE A 79 3.93 8.07 1.21
N VAL A 80 2.90 8.04 2.06
CA VAL A 80 1.81 9.03 2.06
C VAL A 80 2.33 10.43 2.35
N ARG A 81 3.27 10.57 3.31
CA ARG A 81 3.91 11.87 3.62
C ARG A 81 4.73 12.45 2.46
N ARG A 82 5.10 11.64 1.47
CA ARG A 82 5.85 12.05 0.27
C ARG A 82 4.98 12.12 -0.97
N CYS A 83 3.69 11.77 -0.88
CA CYS A 83 2.75 12.00 -1.96
C CYS A 83 2.70 13.51 -2.25
N ARG A 84 3.07 13.91 -3.47
CA ARG A 84 3.13 15.33 -3.86
C ARG A 84 1.78 16.04 -3.66
N HIS A 85 0.67 15.34 -3.94
CA HIS A 85 -0.67 15.89 -3.75
C HIS A 85 -1.02 16.09 -2.28
N CYS A 86 -0.59 15.20 -1.38
CA CYS A 86 -0.78 15.35 0.06
C CYS A 86 0.24 16.28 0.73
N ALA A 87 1.43 16.44 0.14
CA ALA A 87 2.50 17.33 0.63
C ALA A 87 2.32 18.79 0.17
N SER A 88 1.53 19.03 -0.89
CA SER A 88 1.20 20.35 -1.40
C SER A 88 0.62 21.36 -0.39
N PRO A 89 -0.06 20.98 0.72
CA PRO A 89 -0.51 21.95 1.73
C PRO A 89 0.61 22.55 2.61
N LEU A 90 1.86 22.07 2.51
CA LEU A 90 2.97 22.48 3.40
C LEU A 90 3.85 23.62 2.84
N GLY A 91 3.44 24.31 1.77
CA GLY A 91 4.12 25.53 1.32
C GLY A 91 5.51 25.35 0.71
N GLY A 92 5.84 24.14 0.25
CA GLY A 92 7.06 23.89 -0.53
C GLY A 92 7.01 24.57 -1.91
N GLN A 93 8.19 24.86 -2.49
CA GLN A 93 8.26 25.44 -3.83
C GLN A 93 7.53 24.56 -4.85
N PRO A 94 6.65 25.13 -5.70
CA PRO A 94 5.97 24.38 -6.75
C PRO A 94 6.97 23.57 -7.56
N GLN A 95 6.87 22.24 -7.48
CA GLN A 95 7.72 21.37 -8.29
C GLN A 95 7.26 21.45 -9.75
N PRO A 96 8.17 21.69 -10.72
CA PRO A 96 7.81 21.78 -12.13
C PRO A 96 7.06 20.53 -12.58
N ARG A 97 5.87 20.72 -13.17
CA ARG A 97 5.10 19.65 -13.80
C ARG A 97 5.66 19.40 -15.20
N LEU A 98 6.76 18.66 -15.28
CA LEU A 98 7.41 18.33 -16.57
C LEU A 98 6.51 17.53 -17.53
N LEU A 99 5.45 16.90 -17.02
CA LEU A 99 4.60 15.96 -17.77
C LEU A 99 3.15 16.45 -17.98
N GLY A 100 2.86 17.74 -17.78
CA GLY A 100 1.56 18.34 -18.14
C GLY A 100 0.74 18.92 -16.98
N GLU A 101 -0.37 19.56 -17.34
CA GLU A 101 -1.29 20.25 -16.43
C GLU A 101 -2.28 19.28 -15.75
N GLU A 102 -2.74 19.66 -14.56
CA GLU A 102 -3.76 18.91 -13.83
C GLU A 102 -5.13 19.16 -14.45
N MET A 103 -5.80 18.07 -14.86
CA MET A 103 -7.15 18.12 -15.41
C MET A 103 -8.13 17.98 -14.24
N HIS A 104 -8.78 19.08 -13.86
CA HIS A 104 -9.87 19.03 -12.88
C HIS A 104 -11.14 18.51 -13.59
N PRO A 105 -11.85 17.52 -13.04
CA PRO A 105 -13.18 17.19 -13.53
C PRO A 105 -14.14 18.35 -13.20
N GLU A 106 -14.91 18.75 -14.22
CA GLU A 106 -16.01 19.72 -14.13
C GLU A 106 -17.27 19.14 -13.46
#